data_AF-A0A5U7A5Q8-F1
#
_entry.id   AF-A0A5U7A5Q8-F1
#
_cell.length_a   1.000
_cell.length_b   1.000
_cell.length_c   1.000
_cell.angle_alpha   90.00
_cell.angle_beta   90.00
_cell.angle_gamma   90.00
#
_symmetry.space_group_name_H-M   'P 1'
#
loop_
_entity.id
_entity.type
_entity.pdbx_description
1 polymer ?
#
loop_
_entity_poly.entity_id
_entity_poly.type
_entity_poly.pdbx_seq_one_letter_code
_entity_poly.pdbx_strand_id
1 'polypeptide(L)'
;MDIIRNSVWLSQGTDLLAEGLYRVLDFDRKVDLLILFKIKSERTGKPIPFSFSMFKYYIESNSITCKDYIYPSYMLVDEKELTDKDRGRRDENYNIIKDLVDDRMFLFDYALHKKSHLLMDYSRNKKISQYTIRTLL
;
A
#
# COMPACT_ATOMS: atom_id res chain seq x y z
N MET A 1 18.33 -10.12 6.53
CA MET A 1 16.89 -10.42 6.42
C MET A 1 16.40 -9.86 5.09
N ASP A 2 15.66 -10.64 4.30
CA ASP A 2 15.28 -10.21 2.95
C ASP A 2 14.05 -9.31 2.96
N ILE A 3 14.14 -8.20 2.23
CA ILE A 3 13.00 -7.31 1.97
C ILE A 3 12.18 -7.95 0.85
N ILE A 4 10.97 -8.39 1.17
CA ILE A 4 10.03 -9.03 0.24
C ILE A 4 8.71 -8.28 0.18
N ARG A 5 7.95 -8.45 -0.91
CA ARG A 5 6.61 -7.85 -1.05
C ARG A 5 5.69 -8.33 0.07
N ASN A 6 4.85 -7.44 0.58
CA ASN A 6 3.92 -7.62 1.70
C ASN A 6 4.56 -7.89 3.08
N SER A 7 5.89 -7.95 3.19
CA SER A 7 6.54 -7.96 4.50
C SER A 7 6.22 -6.68 5.29
N VAL A 8 6.14 -6.79 6.61
CA VAL A 8 5.82 -5.69 7.52
C VAL A 8 7.00 -5.39 8.43
N TRP A 9 7.27 -4.10 8.59
CA TRP A 9 8.44 -3.60 9.29
C TRP A 9 8.04 -2.50 10.26
N LEU A 10 8.60 -2.55 11.46
CA LEU A 10 8.46 -1.52 12.48
C LEU A 10 9.65 -0.57 12.39
N SER A 11 9.37 0.69 12.07
CA SER A 11 10.31 1.80 12.25
C SER A 11 10.19 2.35 13.66
N GLN A 12 11.32 2.49 14.36
CA GLN A 12 11.40 3.17 15.65
C GLN A 12 11.43 4.71 15.53
N GLY A 13 11.29 5.24 14.32
CA GLY A 13 11.50 6.66 14.03
C GLY A 13 12.95 6.92 13.64
N THR A 14 13.14 7.41 12.43
CA THR A 14 14.42 7.85 11.87
C THR A 14 14.25 9.25 11.30
N ASP A 15 15.36 9.88 10.91
CA ASP A 15 15.33 11.20 10.28
C ASP A 15 14.49 11.24 9.00
N LEU A 16 14.35 10.11 8.30
CA LEU A 16 13.67 10.02 7.00
C LEU A 16 12.34 9.24 7.04
N LEU A 17 12.12 8.40 8.05
CA LEU A 17 10.93 7.56 8.17
C LEU A 17 10.40 7.62 9.60
N ALA A 18 9.21 8.21 9.75
CA ALA A 18 8.54 8.34 11.04
C ALA A 18 8.28 6.97 11.71
N GLU A 19 8.12 6.98 13.03
CA GLU A 19 7.79 5.78 13.80
C GLU A 19 6.48 5.13 13.32
N GLY A 20 6.44 3.79 13.31
CA GLY A 20 5.24 3.01 13.07
C GLY A 20 5.46 1.76 12.21
N LEU A 21 4.35 1.07 11.89
CA LEU A 21 4.37 -0.12 11.04
C LEU A 21 4.22 0.26 9.56
N TYR A 22 5.05 -0.35 8.72
CA TYR A 22 5.05 -0.14 7.28
C TYR A 22 5.03 -1.49 6.56
N ARG A 23 4.15 -1.63 5.57
CA ARG A 23 4.13 -2.75 4.64
C ARG A 23 4.90 -2.39 3.38
N VAL A 24 5.71 -3.32 2.89
CA VAL A 24 6.37 -3.21 1.59
C VAL A 24 5.36 -3.54 0.49
N LEU A 25 5.03 -2.59 -0.37
CA LEU A 25 4.11 -2.83 -1.50
C LEU A 25 4.84 -3.34 -2.75
N ASP A 26 6.00 -2.77 -3.07
CA ASP A 26 6.89 -3.18 -4.16
C ASP A 26 8.26 -2.47 -4.00
N PHE A 27 9.25 -2.86 -4.79
CA PHE A 27 10.57 -2.23 -4.86
C PHE A 27 11.24 -2.45 -6.21
N ASP A 28 12.08 -1.50 -6.62
CA ASP A 28 12.99 -1.63 -7.74
C ASP A 28 14.41 -1.31 -7.29
N ARG A 29 15.24 -2.36 -7.19
CA ARG A 29 16.64 -2.25 -6.73
C ARG A 29 17.52 -1.51 -7.73
N LYS A 30 17.17 -1.48 -9.02
CA LYS A 30 18.00 -0.84 -10.05
C LYS A 30 17.97 0.68 -9.94
N VAL A 31 16.86 1.23 -9.45
CA VAL A 31 16.65 2.68 -9.28
C VAL A 31 16.57 3.08 -7.81
N ASP A 32 17.06 2.22 -6.91
CA ASP A 32 17.08 2.43 -5.45
C ASP A 32 15.73 2.81 -4.84
N LEU A 33 14.63 2.18 -5.28
CA LEU A 33 13.28 2.57 -4.87
C LEU A 33 12.55 1.46 -4.13
N LEU A 34 11.89 1.82 -3.04
CA LEU A 34 11.04 0.99 -2.20
C LEU A 34 9.72 1.73 -1.97
N ILE A 35 8.59 1.06 -2.20
CA ILE A 35 7.26 1.64 -1.95
C ILE A 35 6.74 1.08 -0.63
N LEU A 36 6.58 1.96 0.36
CA LEU A 36 6.10 1.65 1.69
C LEU A 36 4.67 2.11 1.88
N PHE A 37 3.87 1.35 2.62
CA PHE A 37 2.55 1.77 3.06
C PHE A 37 2.48 1.76 4.57
N LYS A 38 2.21 2.92 5.17
CA LYS A 38 2.09 3.03 6.63
C LYS A 38 0.78 2.41 7.09
N ILE A 39 0.85 1.37 7.90
CA ILE A 39 -0.31 0.72 8.50
C ILE A 39 -0.80 1.60 9.65
N LYS A 40 -2.03 2.09 9.56
CA LYS A 40 -2.71 2.89 10.60
C LYS A 40 -4.15 2.43 10.76
N SER A 41 -4.76 2.74 11.91
CA SER A 41 -6.19 2.51 12.17
C SER A 41 -7.11 3.41 11.36
N GLU A 42 -6.64 4.60 10.96
CA GLU A 42 -7.38 5.55 10.13
C GLU A 42 -7.17 5.29 8.64
N ARG A 43 -8.25 5.41 7.84
CA ARG A 43 -8.19 5.24 6.39
C ARG A 43 -7.55 6.44 5.69
N THR A 44 -6.89 6.16 4.56
CA THR A 44 -6.32 7.07 3.55
C THR A 44 -4.95 7.69 3.87
N GLY A 45 -3.91 6.87 3.68
CA GLY A 45 -2.56 7.34 3.41
C GLY A 45 -2.14 6.94 2.01
N LYS A 46 -1.38 7.79 1.32
CA LYS A 46 -0.76 7.42 0.05
C LYS A 46 0.48 6.55 0.33
N PRO A 47 0.81 5.56 -0.52
CA PRO A 47 2.11 4.91 -0.45
C PRO A 47 3.25 5.93 -0.52
N ILE A 48 4.32 5.63 0.20
CA ILE A 48 5.48 6.48 0.39
C ILE A 48 6.64 5.87 -0.39
N PRO A 49 7.21 6.59 -1.37
CA PRO A 49 8.46 6.19 -1.99
C PRO A 49 9.62 6.40 -0.99
N PHE A 50 10.53 5.46 -0.94
CA PHE A 50 11.67 5.46 -0.03
C PHE A 50 12.91 4.84 -0.69
N SER A 51 14.12 5.21 -0.25
CA SER A 51 15.35 4.61 -0.77
C SER A 51 15.48 3.16 -0.28
N PHE A 52 15.67 2.22 -1.20
CA PHE A 52 15.87 0.82 -0.86
C PHE A 52 17.15 0.61 -0.04
N SER A 53 18.23 1.31 -0.41
CA SER A 53 19.52 1.25 0.25
C SER A 53 19.49 1.86 1.64
N MET A 54 18.82 3.00 1.83
CA MET A 54 18.62 3.58 3.16
C MET A 54 17.75 2.69 4.06
N PHE A 55 16.74 2.04 3.49
CA PHE A 55 15.94 1.09 4.26
C PHE A 55 16.77 -0.08 4.77
N LYS A 56 17.65 -0.63 3.93
CA LYS A 56 18.62 -1.66 4.34
C LYS A 56 19.56 -1.18 5.43
N TYR A 57 20.11 0.01 5.28
CA TYR A 57 20.97 0.62 6.29
C TYR A 57 20.26 0.68 7.66
N TYR A 58 19.00 1.10 7.69
CA TYR A 58 18.22 1.15 8.93
C TYR A 58 17.84 -0.22 9.50
N ILE A 59 17.77 -1.26 8.67
CA ILE A 59 17.64 -2.64 9.14
C ILE A 59 18.94 -3.07 9.82
N GLU A 60 20.08 -2.81 9.20
CA GLU A 60 21.41 -3.14 9.74
C GLU A 60 21.71 -2.39 11.05
N SER A 61 21.21 -1.16 11.20
CA SER A 61 21.32 -0.38 12.44
C SER A 61 20.27 -0.72 13.50
N ASN A 62 19.38 -1.70 13.24
CA ASN A 62 18.24 -2.07 14.09
C ASN A 62 17.19 -0.98 14.32
N SER A 63 17.23 0.13 13.56
CA SER A 63 16.20 1.19 13.63
C SER A 63 14.90 0.78 12.94
N ILE A 64 14.98 -0.18 12.01
CA ILE A 64 13.84 -0.82 11.36
C ILE A 64 13.95 -2.33 11.56
N THR A 65 12.89 -2.94 12.09
CA THR A 65 12.86 -4.39 12.38
C THR A 65 11.67 -5.06 11.72
N CYS A 66 11.86 -6.27 11.19
CA CYS A 66 10.74 -7.03 10.61
C CYS A 66 9.78 -7.45 11.72
N LYS A 67 8.48 -7.43 11.43
CA LYS A 67 7.43 -7.86 12.36
C LYS A 67 6.45 -8.76 11.65
N ASP A 68 5.98 -9.77 12.37
CA ASP A 68 4.76 -10.46 12.01
C ASP A 68 3.59 -9.50 12.17
N TYR A 69 2.70 -9.50 11.19
CA TYR A 69 1.52 -8.65 11.20
C TYR A 69 0.27 -9.52 11.21
N ILE A 70 -0.45 -9.47 12.32
CA ILE A 70 -1.74 -10.12 12.46
C ILE A 70 -2.77 -9.25 11.76
N TYR A 71 -3.47 -9.82 10.80
CA TYR A 71 -4.53 -9.11 10.09
C TYR A 71 -5.65 -8.71 11.06
N PRO A 72 -6.28 -7.54 10.84
CA PRO A 72 -7.48 -7.17 11.59
C PRO A 72 -8.55 -8.26 11.49
N SER A 73 -9.30 -8.50 12.57
CA SER A 73 -10.28 -9.59 12.66
C SER A 73 -11.31 -9.58 11.53
N TYR A 74 -11.72 -8.40 11.07
CA TYR A 74 -12.66 -8.26 9.96
C TYR A 74 -12.11 -8.76 8.60
N MET A 75 -10.78 -8.87 8.44
CA MET A 75 -10.16 -9.48 7.25
C MET A 75 -10.03 -11.00 7.36
N LEU A 76 -10.31 -11.57 8.53
CA LEU A 76 -10.21 -13.01 8.82
C LEU A 76 -11.58 -13.71 8.83
N VAL A 77 -12.65 -12.99 8.47
CA VAL A 77 -14.01 -13.54 8.39
C VAL A 77 -14.12 -14.49 7.21
N ASP A 78 -14.66 -15.69 7.44
CA ASP A 78 -14.87 -16.68 6.39
C ASP A 78 -15.88 -16.15 5.36
N GLU A 79 -15.65 -16.43 4.08
CA GLU A 79 -16.54 -15.96 3.02
C GLU A 79 -17.99 -16.43 3.21
N LYS A 80 -18.21 -17.59 3.84
CA LYS A 80 -19.53 -18.13 4.17
C LYS A 80 -20.26 -17.31 5.22
N GLU A 81 -19.54 -16.59 6.07
CA GLU A 81 -20.10 -15.76 7.14
C GLU A 81 -20.47 -14.36 6.63
N LEU A 82 -20.00 -13.96 5.45
CA LEU A 82 -20.39 -12.70 4.81
C LEU A 82 -21.80 -12.76 4.25
N THR A 83 -22.57 -11.69 4.45
CA THR A 83 -23.88 -11.54 3.82
C THR A 83 -23.72 -11.34 2.30
N ASP A 84 -24.72 -11.73 1.51
CA ASP A 84 -24.73 -11.50 0.05
C ASP A 84 -24.54 -10.01 -0.29
N LYS A 85 -25.12 -9.14 0.54
CA LYS A 85 -25.00 -7.68 0.39
C LYS A 85 -23.56 -7.22 0.56
N ASP A 86 -22.87 -7.71 1.59
CA ASP A 86 -21.48 -7.31 1.87
C ASP A 86 -20.52 -7.88 0.82
N ARG A 87 -20.74 -9.12 0.37
CA ARG A 87 -20.00 -9.71 -0.76
C ARG A 87 -20.18 -8.90 -2.04
N GLY A 88 -21.43 -8.59 -2.40
CA GLY A 88 -21.73 -7.76 -3.58
C GLY A 88 -21.02 -6.40 -3.52
N ARG A 89 -21.09 -5.72 -2.38
CA ARG A 89 -20.40 -4.43 -2.19
C ARG A 89 -18.88 -4.54 -2.30
N ARG A 90 -18.28 -5.61 -1.74
CA ARG A 90 -16.84 -5.87 -1.86
C ARG A 90 -16.44 -6.05 -3.32
N ASP A 91 -17.16 -6.89 -4.04
CA ASP A 91 -16.84 -7.25 -5.42
C ASP A 91 -17.06 -6.05 -6.37
N GLU A 92 -18.11 -5.25 -6.15
CA GLU A 92 -18.32 -3.98 -6.85
C GLU A 92 -17.13 -3.02 -6.63
N ASN A 93 -16.74 -2.80 -5.37
CA ASN A 93 -15.61 -1.93 -5.04
C ASN A 93 -14.29 -2.43 -5.64
N TYR A 94 -14.03 -3.74 -5.57
CA TYR A 94 -12.82 -4.31 -6.15
C TYR A 94 -12.82 -4.16 -7.67
N ASN A 95 -13.95 -4.38 -8.35
CA ASN A 95 -14.07 -4.19 -9.79
C ASN A 95 -13.79 -2.74 -10.24
N ILE A 96 -13.99 -1.74 -9.37
CA ILE A 96 -13.62 -0.35 -9.65
C ILE A 96 -12.10 -0.18 -9.73
N ILE A 97 -11.32 -0.90 -8.91
CA ILE A 97 -9.88 -0.66 -8.74
C ILE A 97 -8.97 -1.79 -9.24
N LYS A 98 -9.52 -2.95 -9.61
CA LYS A 98 -8.72 -4.15 -9.97
C LYS A 98 -7.63 -3.87 -11.00
N ASP A 99 -7.98 -3.12 -12.05
CA ASP A 99 -7.06 -2.78 -13.14
C ASP A 99 -5.90 -1.89 -12.67
N LEU A 100 -6.10 -1.11 -11.60
CA LEU A 100 -5.08 -0.25 -11.00
C LEU A 100 -4.17 -1.01 -10.03
N VAL A 101 -4.74 -1.86 -9.17
CA VAL A 101 -3.97 -2.56 -8.13
C VAL A 101 -3.06 -3.65 -8.71
N ASP A 102 -3.42 -4.20 -9.87
CA ASP A 102 -2.62 -5.17 -10.59
C ASP A 102 -1.53 -4.50 -11.46
N ASP A 103 -1.65 -3.19 -11.72
CA ASP A 103 -0.68 -2.44 -12.50
C ASP A 103 0.47 -1.91 -11.62
N ARG A 104 1.64 -2.51 -11.81
CA ARG A 104 2.88 -2.07 -11.17
C ARG A 104 3.21 -0.62 -11.54
N MET A 105 3.06 -0.21 -12.80
CA MET A 105 3.39 1.16 -13.23
C MET A 105 2.49 2.18 -12.51
N PHE A 106 1.21 1.86 -12.37
CA PHE A 106 0.30 2.66 -11.57
C PHE A 106 0.77 2.80 -10.12
N LEU A 107 1.18 1.73 -9.44
CA LEU A 107 1.65 1.82 -8.06
C LEU A 107 2.80 2.82 -7.89
N PHE A 108 3.78 2.79 -8.80
CA PHE A 108 4.93 3.68 -8.76
C PHE A 108 4.54 5.12 -9.12
N ASP A 109 3.79 5.35 -10.20
CA ASP A 109 3.28 6.69 -10.56
C ASP A 109 2.44 7.27 -9.41
N TYR A 110 1.55 6.45 -8.88
CA TYR A 110 0.70 6.80 -7.77
C TYR A 110 1.57 7.21 -6.62
N ALA A 111 2.48 6.37 -6.09
CA ALA A 111 3.33 6.71 -4.94
C ALA A 111 4.20 7.96 -5.14
N LEU A 112 4.82 8.12 -6.31
CA LEU A 112 5.81 9.19 -6.57
C LEU A 112 5.16 10.57 -6.77
N HIS A 113 4.00 10.65 -7.42
CA HIS A 113 3.46 11.95 -7.84
C HIS A 113 2.33 12.46 -6.93
N LYS A 114 2.41 13.71 -6.47
CA LYS A 114 1.33 14.34 -5.66
C LYS A 114 -0.04 14.25 -6.34
N LYS A 115 -0.05 14.34 -7.68
CA LYS A 115 -1.23 14.10 -8.54
C LYS A 115 -0.82 13.07 -9.59
N SER A 116 -1.35 11.85 -9.49
CA SER A 116 -1.11 10.78 -10.46
C SER A 116 -1.90 11.03 -11.73
N HIS A 117 -1.22 11.05 -12.87
CA HIS A 117 -1.87 11.21 -14.18
C HIS A 117 -2.62 9.95 -14.59
N LEU A 118 -2.07 8.77 -14.28
CA LEU A 118 -2.72 7.49 -14.52
C LEU A 118 -4.05 7.38 -13.75
N LEU A 119 -4.10 7.86 -12.51
CA LEU A 119 -5.35 7.94 -11.75
C LEU A 119 -6.37 8.88 -12.40
N MET A 120 -5.92 10.04 -12.91
CA MET A 120 -6.79 11.02 -13.56
C MET A 120 -7.42 10.44 -14.83
N ASP A 121 -6.61 9.78 -15.67
CA ASP A 121 -7.05 9.18 -16.92
C ASP A 121 -7.97 7.98 -16.66
N TYR A 122 -7.61 7.12 -15.69
CA TYR A 122 -8.45 5.99 -15.29
C TYR A 122 -9.82 6.45 -14.78
N SER A 123 -9.85 7.47 -13.91
CA SER A 123 -11.08 8.08 -13.39
C SER A 123 -11.97 8.62 -14.51
N ARG A 124 -11.38 9.33 -15.50
CA ARG A 124 -12.11 9.86 -16.66
C ARG A 124 -12.71 8.73 -17.51
N ASN A 125 -11.92 7.68 -17.77
CA ASN A 125 -12.34 6.55 -18.61
C ASN A 125 -13.46 5.73 -17.96
N LYS A 126 -13.36 5.47 -16.65
CA LYS A 126 -14.38 4.74 -15.89
C LYS A 126 -15.59 5.62 -15.51
N LYS A 127 -15.51 6.94 -15.69
CA LYS A 127 -16.52 7.93 -15.25
C LYS A 127 -16.82 7.85 -13.74
N ILE A 128 -15.80 7.56 -12.94
CA ILE A 128 -15.89 7.47 -11.47
C ILE A 128 -15.00 8.54 -10.87
N SER A 129 -15.45 9.21 -9.81
CA SER A 129 -14.67 10.28 -9.19
C SER A 129 -13.32 9.77 -8.65
N GLN A 130 -12.26 10.57 -8.79
CA GLN A 130 -10.94 10.26 -8.22
C GLN A 130 -11.01 10.07 -6.70
N TYR A 131 -11.87 10.83 -6.03
CA TYR A 131 -12.07 10.69 -4.59
C TYR A 131 -12.57 9.29 -4.23
N THR A 132 -13.58 8.78 -4.94
CA THR A 132 -14.11 7.43 -4.74
C THR A 132 -13.04 6.37 -4.99
N ILE A 133 -12.23 6.50 -6.04
CA ILE A 133 -11.17 5.53 -6.33
C ILE A 133 -10.11 5.57 -5.21
N ARG A 134 -9.70 6.75 -4.76
CA ARG A 134 -8.68 6.92 -3.70
C ARG A 134 -9.11 6.40 -2.33
N THR A 135 -10.40 6.33 -2.03
CA THR A 135 -10.87 5.74 -0.77
C THR A 135 -10.88 4.22 -0.79
N LEU A 136 -10.73 3.62 -1.99
CA LEU A 136 -10.65 2.18 -2.22
C LEU A 136 -9.21 1.67 -2.38
N LEU A 137 -8.26 2.55 -2.74
CA LEU A 137 -6.81 2.30 -2.79
C LEU A 137 -6.17 2.44 -1.40
#